data_AF-A0A3B8HTT2-F1
#
_entry.id   AF-A0A3B8HTT2-F1
#
_cell.length_a   1.000
_cell.length_b   1.000
_cell.length_c   1.000
_cell.angle_alpha   90.00
_cell.angle_beta   90.00
_cell.angle_gamma   90.00
#
_symmetry.space_group_name_H-M   'P 1'
#
loop_
_entity.id
_entity.type
_entity.pdbx_description
1 polymer ?
#
loop_
_entity_poly.entity_id
_entity_poly.type
_entity_poly.pdbx_seq_one_letter_code
_entity_poly.pdbx_strand_id
1 'polypeptide(L)'
;MEEWSVYLQKVRDKKIVYRNALALTEDFLQGTAAAEDAYMRHLFAGAITPVGIVLKPDHIIAADTDIFAVKGSPGSGVENLMEHVVHTLELLGINAEIYHNPLDPLSVDIIFLPEYNRALMNTSDYLFPYAEHLATIRYRRQLDFDGLLPPDSLNPYAKRIALAQDRMDSGVNEAIEWIELAKHLHDQLEDIYIKAMDYSALNQKCEELKEDIQSLLND
;
A
#
# COMPACT_ATOMS: atom_id res chain seq x y z
N MET A 1 -7.63 -12.50 -0.08
CA MET A 1 -7.65 -12.26 1.39
C MET A 1 -9.04 -12.44 2.01
N GLU A 2 -10.12 -12.20 1.27
CA GLU A 2 -11.51 -12.32 1.76
C GLU A 2 -11.84 -13.67 2.40
N GLU A 3 -11.39 -14.79 1.83
CA GLU A 3 -11.67 -16.10 2.41
C GLU A 3 -11.10 -16.24 3.83
N TRP A 4 -9.87 -15.74 4.04
CA TRP A 4 -9.22 -15.74 5.35
C TRP A 4 -9.96 -14.79 6.31
N SER A 5 -10.31 -13.58 5.86
CA SER A 5 -10.88 -12.55 6.72
C SER A 5 -12.19 -12.96 7.39
N VAL A 6 -13.01 -13.79 6.73
CA VAL A 6 -14.26 -14.33 7.27
C VAL A 6 -14.05 -15.08 8.60
N TYR A 7 -12.93 -15.77 8.78
CA TYR A 7 -12.68 -16.54 10.01
C TYR A 7 -12.38 -15.63 11.20
N LEU A 8 -11.58 -14.59 11.01
CA LEU A 8 -11.27 -13.62 12.05
C LEU A 8 -12.48 -12.77 12.42
N GLN A 9 -13.26 -12.35 11.43
CA GLN A 9 -14.48 -11.57 11.65
C GLN A 9 -15.53 -12.31 12.49
N LYS A 10 -15.54 -13.66 12.47
CA LYS A 10 -16.45 -14.48 13.28
C LYS A 10 -16.10 -14.49 14.76
N VAL A 11 -14.83 -14.26 15.11
CA VAL A 11 -14.33 -14.44 16.48
C VAL A 11 -13.89 -13.13 17.13
N ARG A 12 -13.67 -12.07 16.36
CA ARG A 12 -13.23 -10.77 16.88
C ARG A 12 -14.25 -10.13 17.83
N ASP A 13 -13.76 -9.56 18.91
CA ASP A 13 -14.54 -8.64 19.75
C ASP A 13 -14.49 -7.24 19.16
N LYS A 14 -15.55 -6.83 18.46
CA LYS A 14 -15.66 -5.51 17.83
C LYS A 14 -15.45 -4.36 18.81
N LYS A 15 -15.91 -4.48 20.07
CA LYS A 15 -15.79 -3.41 21.05
C LYS A 15 -14.33 -3.18 21.44
N ILE A 16 -13.58 -4.27 21.65
CA ILE A 16 -12.14 -4.20 21.96
C ILE A 16 -11.37 -3.66 20.76
N VAL A 17 -11.65 -4.15 19.55
CA VAL A 17 -11.01 -3.70 18.31
C VAL A 17 -11.24 -2.21 18.10
N TYR A 18 -12.49 -1.74 18.13
CA TYR A 18 -12.80 -0.32 17.88
C TYR A 18 -12.23 0.60 18.94
N ARG A 19 -12.26 0.22 20.22
CA ARG A 19 -11.65 1.01 21.29
C ARG A 19 -10.15 1.22 21.05
N ASN A 20 -9.42 0.16 20.69
CA ASN A 20 -7.98 0.26 20.45
C ASN A 20 -7.67 1.00 19.15
N ALA A 21 -8.49 0.82 18.10
CA ALA A 21 -8.36 1.55 16.85
C ALA A 21 -8.51 3.07 17.08
N LEU A 22 -9.60 3.50 17.75
CA LEU A 22 -9.83 4.92 18.07
C LEU A 22 -8.68 5.49 18.91
N ALA A 23 -8.23 4.77 19.94
CA ALA A 23 -7.11 5.22 20.78
C ALA A 23 -5.77 5.30 20.05
N LEU A 24 -5.59 4.55 18.95
CA LEU A 24 -4.40 4.66 18.10
C LEU A 24 -4.55 5.83 17.12
N THR A 25 -5.73 6.02 16.53
CA THR A 25 -6.04 7.18 15.67
C THR A 25 -5.80 8.50 16.42
N GLU A 26 -6.32 8.63 17.64
CA GLU A 26 -6.13 9.84 18.46
C GLU A 26 -4.65 10.16 18.73
N ASP A 27 -3.83 9.14 18.97
CA ASP A 27 -2.41 9.29 19.24
C ASP A 27 -1.61 9.59 17.95
N PHE A 28 -1.95 8.90 16.85
CA PHE A 28 -1.36 9.14 15.54
C PHE A 28 -1.60 10.59 15.07
N LEU A 29 -2.81 11.11 15.29
CA LEU A 29 -3.21 12.47 14.92
C LEU A 29 -2.89 13.52 15.99
N GLN A 30 -2.24 13.15 17.10
CA GLN A 30 -1.95 14.10 18.17
C GLN A 30 -1.09 15.25 17.64
N GLY A 31 -1.53 16.49 17.86
CA GLY A 31 -0.80 17.69 17.46
C GLY A 31 -0.81 18.00 15.95
N THR A 32 -1.64 17.31 15.16
CA THR A 32 -1.89 17.69 13.77
C THR A 32 -2.87 18.85 13.67
N ALA A 33 -2.74 19.67 12.62
CA ALA A 33 -3.64 20.77 12.29
C ALA A 33 -4.08 20.67 10.83
N ALA A 34 -5.24 21.27 10.53
CA ALA A 34 -5.73 21.40 9.16
C ALA A 34 -4.78 22.26 8.32
N ALA A 35 -4.60 21.88 7.06
CA ALA A 35 -3.86 22.66 6.07
C ALA A 35 -4.78 23.71 5.41
N GLU A 36 -4.19 24.81 4.93
CA GLU A 36 -4.92 25.86 4.19
C GLU A 36 -5.44 25.32 2.85
N ASP A 37 -4.62 24.53 2.16
CA ASP A 37 -4.97 23.78 0.95
C ASP A 37 -4.76 22.28 1.21
N ALA A 38 -5.76 21.65 1.82
CA ALA A 38 -5.71 20.22 2.14
C ALA A 38 -5.70 19.37 0.87
N TYR A 39 -4.72 18.47 0.75
CA TYR A 39 -4.65 17.49 -0.32
C TYR A 39 -4.30 16.10 0.22
N MET A 40 -4.94 15.07 -0.36
CA MET A 40 -4.55 13.68 -0.14
C MET A 40 -4.06 13.07 -1.45
N ARG A 41 -2.87 12.48 -1.40
CA ARG A 41 -2.28 11.78 -2.56
C ARG A 41 -2.43 10.29 -2.34
N HIS A 42 -3.03 9.62 -3.31
CA HIS A 42 -3.12 8.16 -3.32
C HIS A 42 -2.05 7.59 -4.24
N LEU A 43 -1.21 6.73 -3.70
CA LEU A 43 0.04 6.24 -4.30
C LEU A 43 0.21 4.74 -4.00
N PHE A 44 1.30 4.16 -4.50
CA PHE A 44 1.74 2.81 -4.15
C PHE A 44 3.20 2.85 -3.71
N ALA A 45 3.53 2.11 -2.64
CA ALA A 45 4.90 2.02 -2.13
C ALA A 45 5.68 0.82 -2.73
N GLY A 46 5.00 0.02 -3.56
CA GLY A 46 5.56 -1.11 -4.26
C GLY A 46 4.68 -1.52 -5.44
N ALA A 47 5.13 -2.53 -6.18
CA ALA A 47 4.41 -3.07 -7.32
C ALA A 47 4.70 -4.57 -7.50
N ILE A 48 3.76 -5.28 -8.12
CA ILE A 48 3.99 -6.61 -8.69
C ILE A 48 4.52 -6.41 -10.10
N THR A 49 5.74 -6.87 -10.38
CA THR A 49 6.45 -6.59 -11.63
C THR A 49 6.92 -7.88 -12.32
N PRO A 50 7.40 -7.83 -13.57
CA PRO A 50 8.00 -8.98 -14.25
C PRO A 50 9.19 -9.61 -13.52
N VAL A 51 9.85 -8.88 -12.63
CA VAL A 51 10.98 -9.40 -11.81
C VAL A 51 10.54 -9.80 -10.40
N GLY A 52 9.23 -9.88 -10.18
CA GLY A 52 8.61 -10.14 -8.87
C GLY A 52 8.14 -8.87 -8.16
N ILE A 53 7.91 -9.00 -6.85
CA ILE A 53 7.46 -7.90 -6.00
C ILE A 53 8.62 -6.93 -5.76
N VAL A 54 8.42 -5.65 -6.09
CA VAL A 54 9.41 -4.59 -5.89
C VAL A 54 8.83 -3.55 -4.94
N LEU A 55 9.45 -3.38 -3.77
CA LEU A 55 9.05 -2.40 -2.76
C LEU A 55 10.10 -1.27 -2.67
N LYS A 56 9.63 -0.04 -2.49
CA LYS A 56 10.45 1.16 -2.33
C LYS A 56 10.02 2.06 -1.16
N PRO A 57 9.71 1.52 0.03
CA PRO A 57 9.29 2.34 1.17
C PRO A 57 10.43 3.22 1.69
N ASP A 58 11.69 2.85 1.45
CA ASP A 58 12.90 3.61 1.78
C ASP A 58 13.05 4.91 0.99
N HIS A 59 12.46 4.99 -0.21
CA HIS A 59 12.41 6.22 -1.00
C HIS A 59 11.27 7.16 -0.57
N ILE A 60 10.37 6.67 0.27
CA ILE A 60 9.15 7.37 0.72
C ILE A 60 9.30 7.84 2.17
N ILE A 61 9.72 6.93 3.04
CA ILE A 61 9.79 7.10 4.48
C ILE A 61 11.25 7.33 4.87
N ALA A 62 11.54 8.51 5.39
CA ALA A 62 12.87 8.83 5.90
C ALA A 62 13.22 7.97 7.13
N ALA A 63 14.50 7.66 7.31
CA ALA A 63 14.97 6.81 8.42
C ALA A 63 14.66 7.38 9.81
N ASP A 64 14.43 8.69 9.91
CA ASP A 64 14.03 9.38 11.13
C ASP A 64 12.51 9.59 11.22
N THR A 65 11.69 8.84 10.51
CA THR A 65 10.22 8.90 10.61
C THR A 65 9.75 8.15 11.86
N ASP A 66 8.80 8.73 12.60
CA ASP A 66 8.09 8.03 13.69
C ASP A 66 7.08 7.03 13.13
N ILE A 67 7.27 5.75 13.40
CA ILE A 67 6.40 4.68 12.91
C ILE A 67 5.38 4.26 13.97
N PHE A 68 4.11 4.39 13.63
CA PHE A 68 2.98 3.78 14.30
C PHE A 68 2.71 2.46 13.57
N ALA A 69 3.10 1.34 14.16
CA ALA A 69 2.96 0.05 13.50
C ALA A 69 1.68 -0.66 13.94
N VAL A 70 1.00 -1.24 12.97
CA VAL A 70 -0.14 -2.12 13.21
C VAL A 70 0.11 -3.46 12.59
N LYS A 71 -0.23 -4.50 13.32
CA LYS A 71 -0.11 -5.88 12.87
C LYS A 71 -1.42 -6.58 13.11
N GLY A 72 -1.87 -7.39 12.17
CA GLY A 72 -3.01 -8.27 12.32
C GLY A 72 -3.30 -9.01 11.02
N SER A 73 -3.74 -10.25 11.16
CA SER A 73 -4.16 -11.07 10.03
C SER A 73 -5.39 -10.46 9.32
N PRO A 74 -5.66 -10.82 8.05
CA PRO A 74 -6.87 -10.39 7.34
C PRO A 74 -8.14 -10.57 8.18
N GLY A 75 -8.96 -9.53 8.28
CA GLY A 75 -10.20 -9.54 9.09
C GLY A 75 -10.02 -9.25 10.59
N SER A 76 -8.80 -9.06 11.09
CA SER A 76 -8.51 -8.69 12.48
C SER A 76 -9.04 -7.31 12.88
N GLY A 77 -9.12 -6.38 11.93
CA GLY A 77 -9.58 -5.00 12.11
C GLY A 77 -8.58 -3.92 11.69
N VAL A 78 -7.39 -4.31 11.21
CA VAL A 78 -6.39 -3.37 10.67
C VAL A 78 -6.97 -2.54 9.52
N GLU A 79 -7.62 -3.17 8.54
CA GLU A 79 -8.28 -2.49 7.42
C GLU A 79 -9.29 -1.43 7.90
N ASN A 80 -10.15 -1.78 8.86
CA ASN A 80 -11.11 -0.83 9.44
C ASN A 80 -10.43 0.35 10.15
N LEU A 81 -9.27 0.15 10.78
CA LEU A 81 -8.49 1.23 11.34
C LEU A 81 -7.92 2.13 10.22
N MET A 82 -7.32 1.54 9.19
CA MET A 82 -6.68 2.30 8.11
C MET A 82 -7.73 3.16 7.38
N GLU A 83 -8.87 2.57 6.99
CA GLU A 83 -10.01 3.29 6.40
C GLU A 83 -10.48 4.43 7.30
N HIS A 84 -10.61 4.17 8.61
CA HIS A 84 -11.05 5.17 9.57
C HIS A 84 -10.05 6.32 9.69
N VAL A 85 -8.74 6.06 9.70
CA VAL A 85 -7.70 7.09 9.74
C VAL A 85 -7.72 7.93 8.47
N VAL A 86 -7.79 7.31 7.29
CA VAL A 86 -7.91 8.04 6.01
C VAL A 86 -9.12 8.96 6.02
N HIS A 87 -10.29 8.44 6.37
CA HIS A 87 -11.50 9.25 6.43
C HIS A 87 -11.43 10.37 7.47
N THR A 88 -10.75 10.13 8.60
CA THR A 88 -10.54 11.16 9.63
C THR A 88 -9.62 12.27 9.12
N LEU A 89 -8.55 11.94 8.40
CA LEU A 89 -7.65 12.90 7.77
C LEU A 89 -8.39 13.79 6.75
N GLU A 90 -9.25 13.20 5.92
CA GLU A 90 -10.12 13.92 4.98
C GLU A 90 -11.00 14.94 5.70
N LEU A 91 -11.73 14.51 6.73
CA LEU A 91 -12.65 15.35 7.47
C LEU A 91 -11.95 16.48 8.23
N LEU A 92 -10.73 16.23 8.70
CA LEU A 92 -9.91 17.22 9.41
C LEU A 92 -9.12 18.13 8.45
N GLY A 93 -9.11 17.86 7.15
CA GLY A 93 -8.33 18.62 6.17
C GLY A 93 -6.82 18.55 6.41
N ILE A 94 -6.31 17.38 6.79
CA ILE A 94 -4.87 17.17 7.06
C ILE A 94 -4.21 16.58 5.81
N ASN A 95 -3.07 17.14 5.41
CA ASN A 95 -2.28 16.63 4.29
C ASN A 95 -1.72 15.24 4.59
N ALA A 96 -1.94 14.31 3.65
CA ALA A 96 -1.49 12.93 3.80
C ALA A 96 -1.15 12.27 2.46
N GLU A 97 -0.22 11.33 2.52
CA GLU A 97 0.09 10.42 1.42
C GLU A 97 -0.39 9.02 1.81
N ILE A 98 -1.30 8.47 1.02
CA ILE A 98 -1.98 7.19 1.25
C ILE A 98 -1.42 6.18 0.27
N TYR A 99 -0.71 5.17 0.78
CA TYR A 99 -0.11 4.12 -0.03
C TYR A 99 -0.95 2.86 0.03
N HIS A 100 -1.50 2.51 -1.12
CA HIS A 100 -2.37 1.36 -1.31
C HIS A 100 -1.57 0.07 -1.50
N ASN A 101 -2.22 -1.04 -1.19
CA ASN A 101 -1.67 -2.36 -1.40
C ASN A 101 -1.60 -2.69 -2.89
N PRO A 102 -0.46 -3.17 -3.42
CA PRO A 102 -0.32 -3.42 -4.86
C PRO A 102 -1.18 -4.58 -5.38
N LEU A 103 -1.59 -5.51 -4.50
CA LEU A 103 -2.46 -6.63 -4.85
C LEU A 103 -3.95 -6.25 -4.70
N ASP A 104 -4.29 -5.47 -3.68
CA ASP A 104 -5.65 -4.98 -3.42
C ASP A 104 -5.66 -3.44 -3.28
N PRO A 105 -5.85 -2.69 -4.38
CA PRO A 105 -5.79 -1.24 -4.38
C PRO A 105 -6.82 -0.51 -3.50
N LEU A 106 -7.82 -1.22 -2.97
CA LEU A 106 -8.76 -0.64 -2.00
C LEU A 106 -8.23 -0.69 -0.56
N SER A 107 -7.30 -1.61 -0.30
CA SER A 107 -6.62 -1.73 1.00
C SER A 107 -5.45 -0.75 1.09
N VAL A 108 -5.30 -0.12 2.25
CA VAL A 108 -4.21 0.82 2.55
C VAL A 108 -3.17 0.16 3.43
N ASP A 109 -1.90 0.19 3.00
CA ASP A 109 -0.79 -0.37 3.77
C ASP A 109 -0.06 0.69 4.59
N ILE A 110 0.08 1.92 4.07
CA ILE A 110 0.80 3.01 4.73
C ILE A 110 0.03 4.31 4.61
N ILE A 111 -0.08 5.03 5.72
CA ILE A 111 -0.56 6.41 5.76
C ILE A 111 0.60 7.26 6.27
N PHE A 112 1.13 8.13 5.42
CA PHE A 112 2.27 8.99 5.73
C PHE A 112 1.83 10.44 5.88
N LEU A 113 2.32 11.10 6.92
CA LEU A 113 2.11 12.51 7.20
C LEU A 113 3.46 13.24 7.11
N PRO A 114 3.87 13.71 5.91
CA PRO A 114 5.21 14.29 5.70
C PRO A 114 5.51 15.47 6.63
N GLU A 115 4.55 16.37 6.83
CA GLU A 115 4.70 17.57 7.67
C GLU A 115 5.03 17.25 9.13
N TYR A 116 4.61 16.07 9.60
CA TYR A 116 4.80 15.65 10.99
C TYR A 116 5.86 14.56 11.14
N ASN A 117 6.49 14.15 10.03
CA ASN A 117 7.44 13.04 9.98
C ASN A 117 6.93 11.77 10.70
N ARG A 118 5.68 11.39 10.42
CA ARG A 118 4.97 10.25 11.03
C ARG A 118 4.35 9.36 9.97
N ALA A 119 4.41 8.04 10.16
CA ALA A 119 3.70 7.07 9.33
C ALA A 119 2.93 6.05 10.18
N LEU A 120 1.70 5.75 9.79
CA LEU A 120 0.96 4.58 10.24
C LEU A 120 1.15 3.47 9.19
N MET A 121 1.74 2.35 9.60
CA MET A 121 2.15 1.27 8.70
C MET A 121 1.58 -0.07 9.15
N ASN A 122 0.95 -0.78 8.22
CA ASN A 122 0.64 -2.19 8.36
C ASN A 122 1.92 -3.03 8.19
N THR A 123 2.35 -3.69 9.25
CA THR A 123 3.55 -4.55 9.29
C THR A 123 3.20 -6.05 9.30
N SER A 124 1.94 -6.41 9.02
CA SER A 124 1.50 -7.82 8.93
C SER A 124 1.48 -8.38 7.52
N ASP A 125 1.55 -7.54 6.49
CA ASP A 125 1.55 -8.02 5.12
C ASP A 125 2.87 -8.73 4.81
N TYR A 126 2.78 -10.05 4.60
CA TYR A 126 3.92 -10.89 4.31
C TYR A 126 4.29 -10.91 2.82
N LEU A 127 3.36 -10.53 1.94
CA LEU A 127 3.64 -10.36 0.51
C LEU A 127 4.32 -9.03 0.24
N PHE A 128 3.95 -8.00 1.01
CA PHE A 128 4.49 -6.65 0.93
C PHE A 128 5.14 -6.21 2.26
N PRO A 129 6.25 -6.85 2.70
CA PRO A 129 6.85 -6.62 4.02
C PRO A 129 7.64 -5.29 4.10
N TYR A 130 6.97 -4.14 3.93
CA TYR A 130 7.61 -2.83 3.83
C TYR A 130 8.60 -2.50 4.97
N ALA A 131 8.30 -2.94 6.19
CA ALA A 131 9.16 -2.73 7.34
C ALA A 131 10.57 -3.34 7.15
N GLU A 132 10.70 -4.47 6.46
CA GLU A 132 11.99 -5.13 6.20
C GLU A 132 12.86 -4.36 5.20
N HIS A 133 12.25 -3.45 4.42
CA HIS A 133 12.94 -2.61 3.45
C HIS A 133 13.37 -1.25 4.03
N LEU A 134 13.06 -0.98 5.31
CA LEU A 134 13.51 0.24 5.98
C LEU A 134 14.86 0.00 6.68
N ALA A 135 15.82 0.91 6.46
CA ALA A 135 17.15 0.81 7.06
C ALA A 135 17.14 0.94 8.59
N THR A 136 16.19 1.70 9.15
CA THR A 136 15.99 1.87 10.59
C THR A 136 14.53 2.13 10.85
N ILE A 137 13.99 1.58 11.93
CA ILE A 137 12.60 1.78 12.33
C ILE A 137 12.55 2.38 13.72
N ARG A 138 11.93 3.56 13.83
CA ARG A 138 11.66 4.22 15.11
C ARG A 138 10.20 4.02 15.50
N TYR A 139 9.91 2.88 16.11
CA TYR A 139 8.56 2.58 16.57
C TYR A 139 8.15 3.54 17.69
N ARG A 140 7.18 4.40 17.39
CA ARG A 140 6.52 5.28 18.37
C ARG A 140 5.43 4.54 19.13
N ARG A 141 4.67 3.70 18.42
CA ARG A 141 3.61 2.87 18.97
C ARG A 141 3.45 1.60 18.13
N GLN A 142 3.02 0.52 18.77
CA GLN A 142 2.73 -0.75 18.11
C GLN A 142 1.39 -1.28 18.62
N LEU A 143 0.53 -1.77 17.73
CA LEU A 143 -0.74 -2.42 18.08
C LEU A 143 -0.90 -3.72 17.29
N ASP A 144 -0.95 -4.83 18.03
CA ASP A 144 -1.22 -6.16 17.49
C ASP A 144 -2.72 -6.48 17.63
N PHE A 145 -3.44 -6.47 16.52
CA PHE A 145 -4.86 -6.80 16.41
C PHE A 145 -5.13 -8.30 16.56
N ASP A 146 -4.18 -9.17 16.19
CA ASP A 146 -4.34 -10.61 16.44
C ASP A 146 -4.26 -10.89 17.94
N GLY A 147 -3.46 -10.12 18.68
CA GLY A 147 -3.41 -10.11 20.14
C GLY A 147 -4.70 -9.65 20.82
N LEU A 148 -5.65 -9.02 20.10
CA LEU A 148 -6.96 -8.63 20.61
C LEU A 148 -8.02 -9.74 20.47
N LEU A 149 -7.70 -10.82 19.75
CA LEU A 149 -8.62 -11.93 19.56
C LEU A 149 -8.76 -12.76 20.85
N PRO A 150 -9.92 -13.39 21.08
CA PRO A 150 -10.04 -14.35 22.17
C PRO A 150 -9.02 -15.49 21.98
N PRO A 151 -8.33 -15.91 23.05
CA PRO A 151 -7.35 -16.99 22.98
C PRO A 151 -7.95 -18.25 22.33
N ASP A 152 -7.16 -18.93 21.50
CA ASP A 152 -7.51 -20.20 20.82
C ASP A 152 -8.72 -20.16 19.88
N SER A 153 -9.34 -18.99 19.67
CA SER A 153 -10.56 -18.84 18.90
C SER A 153 -10.44 -19.21 17.42
N LEU A 154 -9.22 -19.14 16.86
CA LEU A 154 -8.93 -19.47 15.46
C LEU A 154 -8.55 -20.95 15.25
N ASN A 155 -8.33 -21.73 16.30
CA ASN A 155 -7.94 -23.15 16.19
C ASN A 155 -8.90 -23.98 15.31
N PRO A 156 -10.24 -23.80 15.36
CA PRO A 156 -11.16 -24.51 14.48
C PRO A 156 -10.99 -24.19 12.99
N TYR A 157 -10.36 -23.06 12.66
CA TYR A 157 -10.21 -22.53 11.31
C TYR A 157 -8.77 -22.60 10.78
N ALA A 158 -7.79 -22.95 11.61
CA ALA A 158 -6.37 -22.93 11.28
C ALA A 158 -6.04 -23.63 9.95
N LYS A 159 -6.59 -24.85 9.73
CA LYS A 159 -6.39 -25.58 8.46
C LYS A 159 -6.95 -24.83 7.25
N ARG A 160 -8.08 -24.16 7.40
CA ARG A 160 -8.71 -23.41 6.28
C ARG A 160 -7.95 -22.12 5.98
N ILE A 161 -7.46 -21.46 7.02
CA ILE A 161 -6.59 -20.28 6.90
C ILE A 161 -5.31 -20.66 6.16
N ALA A 162 -4.63 -21.74 6.56
CA ALA A 162 -3.43 -22.21 5.89
C ALA A 162 -3.68 -22.51 4.40
N LEU A 163 -4.77 -23.21 4.08
CA LEU A 163 -5.13 -23.48 2.69
C LEU A 163 -5.46 -22.21 1.88
N ALA A 164 -5.99 -21.16 2.52
CA ALA A 164 -6.25 -19.88 1.87
C ALA A 164 -4.95 -19.10 1.61
N GLN A 165 -3.98 -19.19 2.53
CA GLN A 165 -2.62 -18.67 2.35
C GLN A 165 -1.91 -19.38 1.20
N ASP A 166 -1.93 -20.73 1.16
CA ASP A 166 -1.31 -21.52 0.09
C ASP A 166 -1.85 -21.11 -1.31
N ARG A 167 -3.17 -20.89 -1.40
CA ARG A 167 -3.82 -20.41 -2.63
C ARG A 167 -3.38 -19.01 -3.01
N MET A 168 -3.22 -18.12 -2.02
CA MET A 168 -2.74 -16.76 -2.26
C MET A 168 -1.33 -16.79 -2.83
N ASP A 169 -0.42 -17.52 -2.17
CA ASP A 169 0.97 -17.61 -2.58
C ASP A 169 1.10 -18.20 -3.99
N SER A 170 0.35 -19.26 -4.26
CA SER A 170 0.30 -19.88 -5.59
C SER A 170 -0.20 -18.89 -6.66
N GLY A 171 -1.29 -18.16 -6.36
CA GLY A 171 -1.87 -17.21 -7.30
C GLY A 171 -0.98 -16.00 -7.59
N VAL A 172 -0.29 -15.46 -6.56
CA VAL A 172 0.65 -14.35 -6.73
C VAL A 172 1.86 -14.80 -7.55
N ASN A 173 2.42 -15.98 -7.29
CA ASN A 173 3.53 -16.51 -8.06
C ASN A 173 3.14 -16.74 -9.53
N GLU A 174 1.98 -17.36 -9.78
CA GLU A 174 1.47 -17.55 -11.14
C GLU A 174 1.25 -16.21 -11.86
N ALA A 175 0.71 -15.20 -11.16
CA ALA A 175 0.54 -13.87 -11.74
C ALA A 175 1.88 -13.23 -12.15
N ILE A 176 2.92 -13.39 -11.33
CA ILE A 176 4.27 -12.90 -11.65
C ILE A 176 4.82 -13.60 -12.89
N GLU A 177 4.67 -14.93 -13.01
CA GLU A 177 5.10 -15.70 -14.19
C GLU A 177 4.41 -15.20 -15.47
N TRP A 178 3.10 -14.91 -15.40
CA TRP A 178 2.36 -14.34 -16.54
C TRP A 178 2.82 -12.93 -16.90
N ILE A 179 3.11 -12.08 -15.91
CA ILE A 179 3.63 -10.73 -16.11
C ILE A 179 5.04 -10.79 -16.74
N GLU A 180 5.88 -11.74 -16.30
CA GLU A 180 7.20 -12.00 -16.88
C GLU A 180 7.10 -12.40 -18.36
N LEU A 181 6.22 -13.36 -18.67
CA LEU A 181 5.99 -13.79 -20.04
C LEU A 181 5.45 -12.65 -20.91
N ALA A 182 4.51 -11.85 -20.39
CA ALA A 182 3.98 -10.70 -21.10
C ALA A 182 5.09 -9.68 -21.43
N LYS A 183 5.98 -9.39 -20.48
CA LYS A 183 7.16 -8.55 -20.73
C LYS A 183 8.07 -9.16 -21.79
N HIS A 184 8.37 -10.45 -21.70
CA HIS A 184 9.23 -11.11 -22.68
C HIS A 184 8.69 -11.00 -24.11
N LEU A 185 7.39 -11.24 -24.29
CA LEU A 185 6.72 -11.11 -25.59
C LEU A 185 6.67 -9.65 -26.06
N HIS A 186 6.45 -8.71 -25.15
CA HIS A 186 6.51 -7.28 -25.45
C HIS A 186 7.90 -6.86 -25.94
N ASP A 187 8.96 -7.29 -25.25
CA ASP A 187 10.35 -6.97 -25.63
C ASP A 187 10.68 -7.54 -27.04
N GLN A 188 10.20 -8.75 -27.37
CA GLN A 188 10.34 -9.32 -28.72
C GLN A 188 9.62 -8.49 -29.80
N LEU A 189 8.43 -7.96 -29.48
CA LEU A 189 7.68 -7.11 -30.39
C LEU A 189 8.37 -5.75 -30.57
N GLU A 190 8.89 -5.19 -29.48
CA GLU A 190 9.64 -3.93 -29.47
C GLU A 190 10.90 -4.01 -30.34
N ASP A 191 11.60 -5.15 -30.32
CA ASP A 191 12.75 -5.41 -31.22
C ASP A 191 12.39 -5.33 -32.71
N ILE A 192 11.17 -5.69 -33.09
CA ILE A 192 10.67 -5.57 -34.46
C ILE A 192 10.29 -4.12 -34.75
N TYR A 193 9.60 -3.47 -33.82
CA TYR A 193 9.18 -2.08 -33.97
C TYR A 193 10.36 -1.13 -34.10
N ILE A 194 11.40 -1.28 -33.28
CA ILE A 194 12.65 -0.51 -33.36
C ILE A 194 13.27 -0.61 -34.76
N LYS A 195 13.32 -1.81 -35.35
CA LYS A 195 13.89 -2.02 -36.70
C LYS A 195 13.03 -1.43 -37.81
N ALA A 196 11.72 -1.36 -37.60
CA ALA A 196 10.76 -0.86 -38.58
C ALA A 196 10.43 0.64 -38.42
N MET A 197 10.91 1.28 -37.34
CA MET A 197 10.57 2.66 -36.99
C MET A 197 11.24 3.67 -37.93
N ASP A 198 10.44 4.59 -38.50
CA ASP A 198 10.96 5.79 -39.15
C ASP A 198 11.25 6.86 -38.10
N TYR A 199 12.48 6.82 -37.56
CA TYR A 199 12.94 7.80 -36.57
C TYR A 199 12.96 9.24 -37.10
N SER A 200 13.07 9.44 -38.43
CA SER A 200 13.05 10.80 -38.99
C SER A 200 11.64 11.39 -38.87
N ALA A 201 10.63 10.63 -39.27
CA ALA A 201 9.24 11.05 -39.15
C ALA A 201 8.81 11.22 -37.68
N LEU A 202 9.25 10.31 -36.79
CA LEU A 202 9.00 10.41 -35.35
C LEU A 202 9.60 11.71 -34.78
N ASN A 203 10.87 11.98 -35.08
CA ASN A 203 11.54 13.20 -34.60
C ASN A 203 10.86 14.46 -35.12
N GLN A 204 10.44 14.47 -36.39
CA GLN A 204 9.67 15.58 -36.93
C GLN A 204 8.38 15.82 -36.13
N LYS A 205 7.61 14.75 -35.83
CA LYS A 205 6.40 14.87 -35.00
C LYS A 205 6.70 15.33 -33.57
N CYS A 206 7.83 14.94 -33.00
CA CYS A 206 8.26 15.46 -31.70
C CYS A 206 8.54 16.96 -31.74
N GLU A 207 9.17 17.49 -32.80
CA GLU A 207 9.40 18.93 -32.92
C GLU A 207 8.09 19.71 -33.15
N GLU A 208 7.19 19.21 -34.01
CA GLU A 208 5.86 19.80 -34.20
C GLU A 208 5.10 19.88 -32.87
N LEU A 209 5.10 18.80 -32.07
CA LEU A 209 4.46 18.77 -30.76
C LEU A 209 5.10 19.76 -29.77
N LYS A 210 6.42 19.94 -29.81
CA LYS A 210 7.10 20.94 -28.96
C LYS A 210 6.68 22.36 -29.33
N GLU A 211 6.59 22.67 -30.62
CA GLU A 211 6.12 23.97 -31.10
C GLU A 211 4.67 24.23 -30.66
N ASP A 212 3.79 23.23 -30.78
CA ASP A 212 2.41 23.32 -30.31
C ASP A 212 2.33 23.64 -28.81
N ILE A 213 3.08 22.90 -27.97
CA ILE A 213 3.13 23.14 -26.52
C ILE A 213 3.66 24.55 -26.22
N GLN A 214 4.70 25.00 -26.91
CA GLN A 214 5.26 26.35 -26.72
C GLN A 214 4.26 27.44 -27.07
N SER A 215 3.46 27.26 -28.13
CA SER A 215 2.42 28.23 -28.51
C SER A 215 1.38 28.39 -27.39
N LEU A 216 0.93 27.27 -26.80
CA LEU A 216 -0.05 27.26 -25.71
C LEU A 216 0.44 27.87 -24.39
N LEU A 217 1.76 27.97 -24.20
CA LEU A 217 2.36 28.60 -23.01
C LEU A 217 2.59 30.11 -23.19
N ASN A 218 2.61 30.59 -24.44
CA ASN A 218 2.86 31.99 -24.78
C ASN A 218 1.58 32.79 -25.08
N ASP A 219 0.44 32.11 -25.21
CA ASP A 219 -0.92 32.67 -25.24
C ASP A 219 -1.53 32.76 -23.83
#